data_AF-A0A1V6AF99-F1
#
_entry.id   AF-A0A1V6AF99-F1
#
_cell.length_a   1.000
_cell.length_b   1.000
_cell.length_c   1.000
_cell.angle_alpha   90.00
_cell.angle_beta   90.00
_cell.angle_gamma   90.00
#
_symmetry.space_group_name_H-M   'P 1'
#
loop_
_entity.id
_entity.type
_entity.pdbx_description
1 polymer ?
#
loop_
_entity_poly.entity_id
_entity_poly.type
_entity_poly.pdbx_seq_one_letter_code
_entity_poly.pdbx_strand_id
1 'polypeptide(L)'
;MKAGAAFAADGKAVNNVLGFPGIFRGAVDAAVARITDDMLLAASRAIAAAAPPGEIVPSPLDRGLHRSVARAVARVALEKGLNRDDLTGYFD
;
A
#
# COMPACT_ATOMS: atom_id res chain seq x y z
N MET A 1 14.27 23.36 5.45
CA MET A 1 13.84 24.67 4.92
C MET A 1 14.99 25.68 4.78
N LYS A 2 15.84 25.91 5.81
CA LYS A 2 16.94 26.92 5.74
C LYS A 2 17.96 26.73 4.59
N ALA A 3 18.08 25.52 4.02
CA ALA A 3 18.94 25.22 2.88
C ALA A 3 18.21 25.20 1.52
N GLY A 4 16.95 25.64 1.44
CA GLY A 4 16.21 25.76 0.17
C GLY A 4 15.43 24.53 -0.29
N ALA A 5 15.39 23.43 0.48
CA ALA A 5 14.58 22.26 0.13
C ALA A 5 13.07 22.59 0.14
N ALA A 6 12.38 22.25 -0.96
CA ALA A 6 10.93 22.43 -1.12
C ALA A 6 10.11 21.46 -0.24
N PHE A 7 10.61 20.24 -0.07
CA PHE A 7 10.05 19.22 0.82
C PHE A 7 11.17 18.50 1.55
N ALA A 8 10.90 18.05 2.78
CA ALA A 8 11.81 17.21 3.55
C ALA A 8 11.00 16.24 4.39
N ALA A 9 11.42 14.99 4.43
CA ALA A 9 10.86 13.95 5.28
C ALA A 9 11.99 13.16 5.93
N ASP A 10 11.67 12.51 7.05
CA ASP A 10 12.57 11.61 7.76
C ASP A 10 12.00 10.18 7.79
N GLY A 11 12.76 9.25 8.37
CA GLY A 11 12.35 7.85 8.52
C GLY A 11 11.27 7.62 9.58
N LYS A 12 10.83 8.66 10.30
CA LYS A 12 9.69 8.58 11.21
C LYS A 12 8.39 8.82 10.44
N ALA A 13 8.37 9.81 9.55
CA ALA A 13 7.22 10.11 8.71
C ALA A 13 7.09 9.11 7.55
N VAL A 14 8.14 8.93 6.75
CA VAL A 14 8.17 7.96 5.65
C VAL A 14 8.73 6.66 6.19
N ASN A 15 7.82 5.82 6.68
CA ASN A 15 8.16 4.58 7.36
C ASN A 15 7.40 3.40 6.76
N ASN A 16 8.05 2.25 6.76
CA ASN A 16 7.51 1.02 6.21
C ASN A 16 6.20 0.53 6.86
N VAL A 17 5.91 1.00 8.09
CA VAL A 17 4.61 0.75 8.74
C VAL A 17 3.43 1.17 7.87
N LEU A 18 3.60 2.14 6.96
CA LEU A 18 2.58 2.55 5.98
C LEU A 18 2.22 1.46 4.98
N GLY A 19 3.16 0.55 4.67
CA GLY A 19 3.02 -0.43 3.60
C GLY A 19 2.91 -1.86 4.10
N PHE A 20 3.78 -2.30 5.01
CA PHE A 20 3.91 -3.71 5.38
C PHE A 20 2.59 -4.37 5.78
N PRO A 21 1.74 -3.79 6.67
CA PRO A 21 0.52 -4.46 7.09
C PRO A 21 -0.42 -4.73 5.90
N GLY A 22 -0.63 -3.74 5.04
CA GLY A 22 -1.48 -3.86 3.85
C GLY A 22 -0.89 -4.78 2.79
N ILE A 23 0.41 -4.64 2.47
CA ILE A 23 1.09 -5.44 1.45
C ILE A 23 1.02 -6.93 1.80
N PHE A 24 1.40 -7.28 3.03
CA PHE A 24 1.36 -8.67 3.47
C PHE A 24 -0.07 -9.18 3.56
N ARG A 25 -1.02 -8.38 4.03
CA ARG A 25 -2.43 -8.80 4.10
C ARG A 25 -2.97 -9.13 2.72
N GLY A 26 -2.82 -8.24 1.74
CA GLY A 26 -3.28 -8.49 0.37
C GLY A 26 -2.57 -9.67 -0.30
N ALA A 27 -1.27 -9.87 -0.03
CA ALA A 27 -0.52 -11.01 -0.55
C ALA A 27 -0.99 -12.34 0.04
N VAL A 28 -1.26 -12.38 1.36
CA VAL A 28 -1.80 -13.56 2.06
C VAL A 28 -3.22 -13.86 1.58
N ASP A 29 -4.07 -12.85 1.46
CA ASP A 29 -5.47 -13.02 1.00
C ASP A 29 -5.57 -13.56 -0.42
N ALA A 30 -4.69 -13.10 -1.30
CA ALA A 30 -4.60 -13.61 -2.67
C ALA A 30 -3.78 -14.90 -2.79
N ALA A 31 -3.23 -15.42 -1.68
CA ALA A 31 -2.37 -16.59 -1.64
C ALA A 31 -1.23 -16.58 -2.69
N VAL A 32 -0.58 -15.42 -2.88
CA VAL A 32 0.50 -15.30 -3.87
C VAL A 32 1.80 -15.91 -3.36
N ALA A 33 2.58 -16.51 -4.27
CA ALA A 33 3.88 -17.10 -3.93
C ALA A 33 4.99 -16.08 -3.70
N ARG A 34 4.86 -14.89 -4.27
CA ARG A 34 5.86 -13.82 -4.24
C ARG A 34 5.18 -12.47 -4.41
N ILE A 35 5.63 -11.48 -3.63
CA ILE A 35 5.27 -10.08 -3.82
C ILE A 35 6.05 -9.54 -5.02
N THR A 36 5.35 -8.99 -6.01
CA THR A 36 5.93 -8.47 -7.25
C THR A 36 6.10 -6.95 -7.20
N ASP A 37 6.92 -6.40 -8.09
CA ASP A 37 7.10 -4.94 -8.20
C ASP A 37 5.79 -4.22 -8.55
N ASP A 38 4.92 -4.85 -9.35
CA ASP A 38 3.60 -4.31 -9.67
C ASP A 38 2.71 -4.17 -8.43
N MET A 39 2.79 -5.14 -7.50
CA MET A 39 2.09 -5.06 -6.22
C MET A 39 2.65 -3.95 -5.33
N LEU A 40 3.98 -3.82 -5.28
CA LEU A 40 4.64 -2.74 -4.52
C LEU A 40 4.29 -1.36 -5.09
N LEU A 41 4.22 -1.23 -6.41
CA LEU A 41 3.80 -0.01 -7.08
C LEU A 41 2.34 0.31 -6.78
N ALA A 42 1.44 -0.68 -6.78
CA ALA A 42 0.04 -0.49 -6.41
C ALA A 42 -0.12 -0.07 -4.96
N ALA A 43 0.63 -0.69 -4.03
CA ALA A 43 0.68 -0.27 -2.64
C ALA A 43 1.18 1.17 -2.49
N SER A 44 2.27 1.54 -3.18
CA SER A 44 2.81 2.90 -3.16
C SER A 44 1.80 3.93 -3.67
N ARG A 45 1.06 3.61 -4.73
CA ARG A 45 0.00 4.47 -5.27
C ARG A 45 -1.17 4.62 -4.29
N ALA A 46 -1.58 3.53 -3.63
CA ALA A 46 -2.63 3.57 -2.63
C ALA A 46 -2.25 4.43 -1.41
N ILE A 47 -0.99 4.35 -0.95
CA ILE A 47 -0.47 5.19 0.13
C ILE A 47 -0.47 6.66 -0.28
N ALA A 48 0.07 6.98 -1.46
CA ALA A 48 0.12 8.34 -1.98
C ALA A 48 -1.28 8.96 -2.14
N ALA A 49 -2.25 8.18 -2.64
CA ALA A 49 -3.63 8.63 -2.81
C ALA A 49 -4.37 8.90 -1.49
N ALA A 50 -3.91 8.29 -0.38
CA ALA A 50 -4.48 8.49 0.95
C ALA A 50 -3.86 9.68 1.70
N ALA A 51 -2.79 10.30 1.18
CA ALA A 51 -2.16 11.45 1.81
C ALA A 51 -3.12 12.66 1.80
N PRO A 52 -3.38 13.31 2.96
CA PRO A 52 -4.22 14.48 3.00
C PRO A 52 -3.52 15.70 2.35
N PRO A 53 -4.27 16.74 1.95
CA PRO A 53 -3.69 17.93 1.34
C PRO A 53 -2.60 18.56 2.21
N GLY A 54 -1.43 18.80 1.64
CA GLY A 54 -0.29 19.40 2.33
C GLY A 54 0.63 18.41 3.04
N GLU A 55 0.28 17.13 3.11
CA GLU A 55 1.11 16.07 3.67
C GLU A 55 1.75 15.20 2.56
N ILE A 56 2.93 14.64 2.84
CA ILE A 56 3.64 13.77 1.90
C ILE A 56 3.11 12.32 1.98
N VAL A 57 2.68 11.90 3.17
CA VAL A 57 2.19 10.55 3.47
C VAL A 57 1.02 10.62 4.46
N PRO A 58 0.12 9.62 4.45
CA PRO A 58 -0.97 9.53 5.42
C PRO A 58 -0.49 9.15 6.83
N SER A 59 -1.42 9.17 7.79
CA SER A 59 -1.18 8.62 9.12
C SER A 59 -1.00 7.09 9.06
N PRO A 60 0.08 6.52 9.65
CA PRO A 60 0.30 5.08 9.67
C PRO A 60 -0.66 4.32 10.58
N LEU A 61 -1.39 5.02 11.46
CA LEU A 61 -2.37 4.43 12.36
C LEU A 61 -3.78 4.36 11.75
N ASP A 62 -3.97 4.91 10.55
CA ASP A 62 -5.22 4.78 9.84
C ASP A 62 -5.42 3.33 9.37
N ARG A 63 -6.45 2.66 9.90
CA ARG A 63 -6.82 1.31 9.48
C ARG A 63 -7.40 1.28 8.06
N GLY A 64 -7.99 2.39 7.61
CA GLY A 64 -8.49 2.58 6.25
C GLY A 64 -7.37 2.47 5.22
N LEU A 65 -6.24 3.14 5.45
CA LEU A 65 -5.02 3.01 4.66
C LEU A 65 -4.60 1.55 4.45
N HIS A 66 -4.43 0.79 5.53
CA HIS A 66 -3.95 -0.60 5.44
C HIS A 66 -4.91 -1.50 4.66
N ARG A 67 -6.22 -1.29 4.81
CA ARG A 67 -7.25 -1.99 4.01
C ARG A 67 -7.18 -1.61 2.54
N SER A 68 -7.00 -0.32 2.24
CA SER A 68 -6.82 0.19 0.88
C SER A 68 -5.60 -0.45 0.20
N VAL A 69 -4.45 -0.48 0.89
CA VAL A 69 -3.22 -1.10 0.40
C VAL A 69 -3.40 -2.60 0.15
N ALA A 70 -4.03 -3.32 1.08
CA ALA A 70 -4.31 -4.75 0.91
C ALA A 70 -5.17 -5.03 -0.34
N ARG A 71 -6.25 -4.25 -0.51
CA ARG A 71 -7.12 -4.33 -1.70
C ARG A 71 -6.37 -4.00 -2.98
N ALA A 72 -5.48 -3.01 -2.98
CA ALA A 72 -4.68 -2.68 -4.15
C ALA A 72 -3.74 -3.84 -4.54
N VAL A 73 -3.08 -4.46 -3.55
CA VAL A 73 -2.19 -5.62 -3.79
C VAL A 73 -2.96 -6.84 -4.28
N ALA A 74 -4.06 -7.21 -3.63
CA ALA A 74 -4.87 -8.36 -4.03
C ALA A 74 -5.49 -8.17 -5.42
N ARG A 75 -5.86 -6.94 -5.79
CA ARG A 75 -6.38 -6.63 -7.13
C ARG A 75 -5.34 -6.83 -8.22
N VAL A 76 -4.11 -6.37 -8.00
CA VAL A 76 -3.01 -6.65 -8.95
C VAL A 76 -2.71 -8.15 -9.03
N ALA A 77 -2.81 -8.89 -7.91
CA ALA A 77 -2.68 -10.34 -7.92
C ALA A 77 -3.71 -10.99 -8.86
N LEU A 78 -4.98 -10.58 -8.74
CA LEU A 78 -6.08 -11.08 -9.54
C LEU A 78 -5.93 -10.71 -11.02
N GLU A 79 -5.69 -9.43 -11.32
CA GLU A 79 -5.55 -8.91 -12.69
C GLU A 79 -4.41 -9.59 -13.46
N LYS A 80 -3.36 -10.03 -12.77
CA LYS A 80 -2.21 -10.73 -13.36
C LYS A 80 -2.31 -12.25 -13.28
N GLY A 81 -3.40 -12.80 -12.73
CA GLY A 81 -3.58 -14.25 -12.57
C GLY A 81 -2.54 -14.90 -11.65
N LEU A 82 -2.05 -14.15 -10.66
CA LEU A 82 -1.04 -14.62 -9.70
C LEU A 82 -1.67 -15.22 -8.43
N ASN A 83 -2.94 -14.92 -8.17
CA ASN A 83 -3.65 -15.44 -7.01
C ASN A 83 -3.87 -16.96 -7.13
N ARG A 84 -3.85 -17.64 -5.98
CA ARG A 84 -4.12 -19.08 -5.89
C ARG A 84 -5.45 -19.41 -5.22
N ASP A 85 -5.97 -18.45 -4.45
CA ASP A 85 -7.26 -18.53 -3.79
C ASP A 85 -8.33 -17.73 -4.55
N ASP A 86 -9.59 -18.09 -4.32
CA ASP A 86 -10.74 -17.35 -4.80
C ASP A 86 -10.91 -16.03 -4.03
N LEU A 87 -11.00 -14.91 -4.76
CA LEU A 87 -11.17 -13.57 -4.21
C LEU A 87 -12.63 -13.06 -4.33
N THR A 88 -13.58 -13.95 -4.60
CA THR A 88 -15.01 -13.62 -4.61
C THR A 88 -15.41 -13.00 -3.26
N GLY A 89 -16.03 -11.82 -3.31
CA GLY A 89 -16.46 -11.07 -2.12
C GLY A 89 -15.35 -10.33 -1.38
N TYR A 90 -14.09 -10.44 -1.79
CA TYR A 90 -12.97 -9.76 -1.13
C TYR A 90 -13.00 -8.22 -1.29
N PHE A 91 -13.50 -7.77 -2.45
CA PHE A 91 -13.50 -6.36 -2.82
C PHE A 91 -14.78 -5.61 -2.44
N ASP A 92 -15.76 -6.32 -1.89
CA ASP A 92 -17.06 -5.78 -1.47
C ASP A 92 -16.94 -4.80 -0.29
#